data_AF-A0A1C6J3E6-F1
#
_entry.id   AF-A0A1C6J3E6-F1
#
_cell.length_a   1.000
_cell.length_b   1.000
_cell.length_c   1.000
_cell.angle_alpha   90.00
_cell.angle_beta   90.00
_cell.angle_gamma   90.00
#
_symmetry.space_group_name_H-M   'P 1'
#
loop_
_entity.id
_entity.type
_entity.pdbx_description
1 polymer ?
#
loop_
_entity_poly.entity_id
_entity_poly.type
_entity_poly.pdbx_seq_one_letter_code
_entity_poly.pdbx_strand_id
1 'polypeptide(L)'
;MIYLNKDHDIKDKYEDSDWIKTPLVIFLNNTYDLLVKKEVMKEYGFEEIEKEVKKMCNLGEMIARENIEKGHSMGLEQGLVQGQKLERITSIKNLMKKMAIPLDKAMDLLDLSSIEKEEMKKYFQA
;
A
#
# COMPACT_ATOMS: atom_id res chain seq x y z
N MET A 1 32.17 -22.58 -11.25
CA MET A 1 32.27 -21.76 -10.03
C MET A 1 32.90 -20.42 -10.43
N ILE A 2 32.26 -19.29 -10.15
CA ILE A 2 32.81 -17.96 -10.51
C ILE A 2 33.74 -17.51 -9.38
N TYR A 3 35.01 -17.29 -9.69
CA TYR A 3 35.98 -16.70 -8.78
C TYR A 3 36.10 -15.20 -9.08
N LEU A 4 35.92 -14.38 -8.04
CA LEU A 4 36.07 -12.92 -8.09
C LEU A 4 37.27 -12.53 -7.24
N ASN A 5 38.26 -11.87 -7.82
CA ASN A 5 39.38 -11.30 -7.08
C ASN A 5 39.03 -9.86 -6.67
N LYS A 6 39.05 -9.58 -5.36
CA LYS A 6 38.72 -8.24 -4.84
C LYS A 6 39.83 -7.22 -5.12
N ASP A 7 41.05 -7.69 -5.28
CA ASP A 7 42.24 -6.87 -5.57
C ASP A 7 42.49 -6.76 -7.08
N HIS A 8 41.54 -7.19 -7.90
CA HIS A 8 41.60 -7.10 -9.36
C HIS A 8 41.62 -5.64 -9.81
N ASP A 9 42.62 -5.24 -10.58
CA ASP A 9 42.62 -3.92 -11.22
C ASP A 9 41.51 -3.90 -12.28
N ILE A 10 40.58 -2.96 -12.14
CA ILE A 10 39.46 -2.78 -13.07
C ILE A 10 39.95 -2.51 -14.49
N LYS A 11 41.16 -1.96 -14.66
CA LYS A 11 41.75 -1.74 -15.97
C LYS A 11 42.12 -3.05 -16.67
N ASP A 12 42.34 -4.11 -15.91
CA ASP A 12 42.61 -5.43 -16.44
C ASP A 12 41.29 -6.15 -16.71
N LYS A 13 41.13 -6.74 -17.90
CA LYS A 13 39.94 -7.53 -18.21
C LYS A 13 40.13 -8.97 -17.77
N TYR A 14 39.09 -9.61 -17.25
CA TYR A 14 39.11 -11.05 -17.05
C TYR A 14 39.21 -11.77 -18.40
N GLU A 15 40.09 -12.76 -18.52
CA GLU A 15 40.23 -13.55 -19.76
C GLU A 15 38.90 -14.19 -20.19
N ASP A 16 38.11 -14.66 -19.22
CA ASP A 16 36.80 -15.24 -19.44
C ASP A 16 35.70 -14.50 -18.67
N SER A 17 34.59 -14.23 -19.35
CA SER A 17 33.36 -13.70 -18.74
C SER A 17 33.52 -12.33 -18.07
N ASP A 18 34.43 -11.49 -18.59
CA ASP A 18 34.64 -10.11 -18.14
C ASP A 18 33.34 -9.32 -18.02
N TRP A 19 32.43 -9.53 -18.99
CA TRP A 19 31.10 -8.93 -19.03
C TRP A 19 30.21 -9.22 -17.82
N ILE A 20 30.52 -10.27 -17.04
CA ILE A 20 29.88 -10.56 -15.75
C ILE A 20 30.82 -10.23 -14.59
N LYS A 21 32.09 -10.67 -14.65
CA LYS A 21 33.00 -10.66 -13.50
C LYS A 21 33.40 -9.25 -13.07
N THR A 22 33.72 -8.37 -14.02
CA THR A 22 34.14 -6.99 -13.72
C THR A 22 33.00 -6.17 -13.10
N PRO A 23 31.78 -6.16 -13.67
CA PRO A 23 30.62 -5.56 -13.01
C PRO A 23 30.38 -6.10 -11.60
N LEU A 24 30.46 -7.42 -11.39
CA LEU A 24 30.24 -8.02 -10.07
C LEU A 24 31.31 -7.62 -9.05
N VAL A 25 32.59 -7.65 -9.42
CA VAL A 25 33.69 -7.24 -8.53
C VAL A 25 33.48 -5.79 -8.08
N ILE A 26 33.19 -4.90 -9.01
CA ILE A 26 33.00 -3.46 -8.75
C ILE A 26 31.76 -3.21 -7.90
N PHE A 27 30.66 -3.89 -8.22
CA PHE A 27 29.41 -3.77 -7.47
C PHE A 27 29.60 -4.16 -6.01
N LEU A 28 30.21 -5.33 -5.79
CA LEU A 28 30.41 -5.93 -4.47
C LEU A 28 31.57 -5.33 -3.69
N ASN A 29 32.47 -4.60 -4.34
CA ASN A 29 33.59 -3.96 -3.67
C ASN A 29 33.11 -2.67 -2.98
N ASN A 30 33.38 -2.56 -1.68
CA ASN A 30 32.92 -1.43 -0.85
C ASN A 30 33.89 -0.24 -0.84
N THR A 31 35.06 -0.34 -1.47
CA THR A 31 36.04 0.76 -1.53
C THR A 31 35.77 1.72 -2.69
N TYR A 32 35.20 1.23 -3.79
CA TYR A 32 34.86 2.07 -4.94
C TYR A 32 33.65 2.96 -4.63
N ASP A 33 33.73 4.22 -5.06
CA ASP A 33 32.62 5.15 -4.94
C ASP A 33 31.47 4.80 -5.90
N LEU A 34 30.30 5.37 -5.62
CA LEU A 34 29.09 5.11 -6.40
C LEU A 34 29.17 5.60 -7.85
N LEU A 35 29.93 6.66 -8.14
CA LEU A 35 30.04 7.21 -9.49
C LEU A 35 30.85 6.26 -10.38
N VAL A 36 31.99 5.78 -9.89
CA VAL A 36 32.83 4.79 -10.57
C VAL A 36 32.03 3.51 -10.82
N LYS A 37 31.28 3.03 -9.82
CA LYS A 37 30.39 1.87 -9.99
C LYS A 37 29.38 2.09 -11.12
N LYS A 38 28.77 3.26 -11.20
CA LYS A 38 27.79 3.59 -12.24
C LYS A 38 28.42 3.69 -13.62
N GLU A 39 29.59 4.32 -13.75
CA GLU A 39 30.29 4.44 -15.03
C GLU A 39 30.62 3.06 -15.59
N VAL A 40 31.18 2.17 -14.77
CA VAL A 40 31.50 0.82 -15.24
C VAL A 40 30.24 0.02 -15.56
N MET A 41 29.19 0.10 -14.73
CA MET A 41 27.91 -0.55 -15.05
C MET A 41 27.34 -0.10 -16.40
N LYS A 42 27.46 1.17 -16.75
CA LYS A 42 27.06 1.68 -18.07
C LYS A 42 27.91 1.11 -19.20
N GLU A 43 29.23 1.06 -19.04
CA GLU A 43 30.14 0.45 -20.03
C GLU A 43 29.74 -0.99 -20.36
N TYR A 44 29.34 -1.77 -19.36
CA TYR A 44 28.89 -3.15 -19.53
C TYR A 44 27.40 -3.30 -19.88
N GLY A 45 26.71 -2.22 -20.25
CA GLY A 45 25.34 -2.27 -20.77
C GLY A 45 24.23 -2.41 -19.72
N PHE A 46 24.51 -2.18 -18.44
CA PHE A 46 23.50 -2.22 -17.37
C PHE A 46 22.57 -0.98 -17.37
N GLU A 47 22.78 -0.01 -18.27
CA GLU A 47 21.90 1.17 -18.40
C GLU A 47 20.45 0.77 -18.71
N GLU A 48 20.22 -0.25 -19.53
CA GLU A 48 18.87 -0.75 -19.82
C GLU A 48 18.22 -1.38 -18.58
N ILE A 49 19.00 -2.09 -17.77
CA ILE A 49 18.52 -2.63 -16.49
C ILE A 49 18.16 -1.48 -15.53
N GLU A 50 18.98 -0.42 -15.47
CA GLU A 50 18.68 0.78 -14.67
C GLU A 50 17.35 1.42 -15.12
N LYS A 51 17.10 1.54 -16.44
CA LYS A 51 15.85 2.07 -17.00
C LYS A 51 14.65 1.21 -16.61
N GLU A 52 14.74 -0.11 -16.73
CA GLU A 52 13.65 -1.02 -16.38
C GLU A 52 13.38 -1.02 -14.86
N VAL A 53 14.42 -1.05 -14.02
CA VAL A 53 14.26 -0.92 -12.57
C VAL A 53 13.59 0.41 -12.20
N LYS A 54 13.97 1.52 -12.85
CA LYS A 54 13.35 2.82 -12.62
C LYS A 54 11.86 2.82 -13.00
N LYS A 55 11.48 2.18 -14.11
CA LYS A 55 10.06 2.00 -14.50
C LYS A 55 9.30 1.21 -13.44
N MET A 56 9.88 0.11 -12.94
CA MET A 56 9.28 -0.71 -11.88
C MET A 56 9.12 0.08 -10.58
N CYS A 57 10.12 0.86 -10.17
CA CYS A 57 10.03 1.70 -8.97
C CYS A 57 8.92 2.76 -9.10
N ASN A 58 8.85 3.46 -10.23
CA ASN A 58 7.79 4.45 -10.48
C ASN A 58 6.39 3.82 -10.47
N LEU A 59 6.26 2.63 -11.07
CA LEU A 59 5.01 1.87 -11.04
C LEU A 59 4.63 1.47 -9.61
N GLY A 60 5.59 0.99 -8.82
CA GLY A 60 5.38 0.64 -7.42
C GLY A 60 4.95 1.84 -6.58
N GLU A 61 5.56 3.00 -6.79
CA GLU A 61 5.17 4.24 -6.11
C GLU A 61 3.75 4.68 -6.48
N MET A 62 3.39 4.58 -7.76
CA MET A 62 2.03 4.89 -8.23
C MET A 62 1.00 3.95 -7.59
N ILE A 63 1.25 2.64 -7.56
CA ILE A 63 0.37 1.65 -6.94
C ILE A 63 0.23 1.92 -5.44
N ALA A 64 1.32 2.25 -4.75
CA ALA A 64 1.28 2.56 -3.32
C ALA A 64 0.41 3.79 -3.03
N ARG A 65 0.58 4.87 -3.81
CA ARG A 65 -0.22 6.10 -3.69
C ARG A 65 -1.69 5.85 -3.96
N GLU A 66 -2.01 5.17 -5.06
CA GLU A 66 -3.40 4.87 -5.43
C GLU A 66 -4.12 4.05 -4.34
N ASN A 67 -3.43 3.07 -3.74
CA ASN A 67 -4.01 2.27 -2.65
C ASN A 67 -4.19 3.07 -1.37
N ILE A 68 -3.29 4.00 -1.05
CA ILE A 68 -3.46 4.93 0.08
C ILE A 68 -4.68 5.82 -0.14
N GLU A 69 -4.81 6.43 -1.32
CA GLU A 69 -5.95 7.30 -1.66
C GLU A 69 -7.28 6.54 -1.64
N LYS A 70 -7.33 5.34 -2.24
CA LYS A 70 -8.52 4.48 -2.18
C LYS A 70 -8.85 4.09 -0.75
N GLY A 71 -7.86 3.67 0.03
CA GLY A 71 -8.05 3.31 1.44
C GLY A 71 -8.56 4.47 2.27
N HIS A 72 -8.03 5.68 2.06
CA HIS A 72 -8.50 6.89 2.73
C HIS A 72 -9.94 7.23 2.34
N SER A 73 -10.27 7.18 1.04
CA SER A 73 -11.63 7.44 0.54
C SER A 73 -12.64 6.46 1.14
N MET A 74 -12.33 5.16 1.10
CA MET A 74 -13.16 4.11 1.69
C MET A 74 -13.33 4.29 3.20
N GLY A 75 -12.26 4.63 3.91
CA GLY A 75 -12.30 4.87 5.36
C GLY A 75 -13.17 6.08 5.72
N LEU A 76 -13.08 7.17 4.95
CA LEU A 76 -13.90 8.36 5.13
C LEU A 76 -15.39 8.06 4.87
N GLU A 77 -15.69 7.37 3.78
CA GLU A 77 -17.07 6.98 3.43
C GLU A 77 -17.68 6.08 4.51
N GLN A 78 -16.94 5.04 4.95
CA GLN A 78 -17.38 4.16 6.03
C GLN A 78 -17.62 4.93 7.34
N GLY A 79 -16.70 5.83 7.70
CA GLY A 79 -16.83 6.68 8.88
C GLY A 79 -18.06 7.59 8.82
N LEU A 80 -18.33 8.20 7.66
CA LEU A 80 -19.49 9.06 7.46
C LEU A 80 -20.80 8.27 7.57
N VAL A 81 -20.91 7.13 6.89
CA VAL A 81 -22.09 6.26 6.93
C VAL A 81 -22.35 5.76 8.36
N GLN A 82 -21.29 5.33 9.06
CA GLN A 82 -21.41 4.89 10.46
C GLN A 82 -21.84 6.04 11.38
N GLY A 83 -21.28 7.23 11.21
CA GLY A 83 -21.64 8.43 11.96
C GLY A 83 -23.10 8.81 11.78
N GLN A 84 -23.58 8.88 10.54
CA GLN A 84 -24.99 9.17 10.22
C GLN A 84 -25.93 8.11 10.82
N LYS A 85 -25.54 6.83 10.79
CA LYS A 85 -26.32 5.74 11.39
C LYS A 85 -26.45 5.92 12.91
N LEU A 86 -25.36 6.25 13.60
CA LEU A 86 -25.36 6.49 15.05
C LEU A 86 -26.19 7.73 15.43
N GLU A 87 -26.10 8.80 14.64
CA GLU A 87 -26.91 10.01 14.84
C GLU A 87 -28.40 9.72 14.67
N ARG A 88 -28.78 8.99 13.61
CA ARG A 88 -30.17 8.57 13.37
C ARG A 88 -30.70 7.71 14.52
N ILE A 89 -29.91 6.74 14.99
CA ILE A 89 -30.29 5.89 16.13
C ILE A 89 -30.47 6.72 17.41
N THR A 90 -29.57 7.69 17.66
CA THR A 90 -29.65 8.57 18.82
C THR A 90 -30.91 9.44 18.77
N SER A 91 -31.23 9.97 17.59
CA SER A 91 -32.46 10.74 17.36
C SER A 91 -33.71 9.90 17.59
N ILE A 92 -33.72 8.65 17.11
CA ILE A 92 -34.84 7.72 17.34
C ILE A 92 -34.97 7.37 18.83
N LYS A 93 -33.87 7.08 19.54
CA LYS A 93 -33.86 6.86 21.00
C LYS A 93 -34.49 8.03 21.75
N ASN A 94 -34.14 9.26 21.36
CA ASN A 94 -34.68 10.47 21.97
C ASN A 94 -36.19 10.62 21.71
N LEU A 95 -36.66 10.36 20.50
CA LEU A 95 -38.07 10.39 20.15
C LEU A 95 -38.87 9.33 20.91
N MET A 96 -38.39 8.08 20.91
CA MET A 96 -39.00 6.97 21.65
C MET A 96 -39.19 7.31 23.13
N LYS A 97 -38.17 7.89 23.76
CA LYS A 97 -38.21 8.31 25.17
C LYS A 97 -39.25 9.41 25.40
N LYS A 98 -39.29 10.45 24.55
CA LYS A 98 -40.25 11.56 24.69
C LYS A 98 -41.69 11.15 24.45
N MET A 99 -41.90 10.21 23.53
CA MET A 99 -43.24 9.72 23.18
C MET A 99 -43.69 8.51 24.03
N ALA A 100 -42.81 7.99 24.90
CA ALA A 100 -43.03 6.77 25.67
C ALA A 100 -43.41 5.55 24.80
N ILE A 101 -42.70 5.37 23.68
CA ILE A 101 -42.95 4.29 22.70
C ILE A 101 -41.87 3.20 22.82
N PRO A 102 -42.24 1.91 22.88
CA PRO A 102 -41.28 0.79 22.88
C PRO A 102 -40.62 0.60 21.50
N LEU A 103 -39.47 -0.08 21.46
CA LEU A 103 -38.65 -0.26 20.25
C LEU A 103 -39.42 -0.92 19.10
N ASP A 104 -40.18 -1.97 19.36
CA ASP A 104 -40.93 -2.69 18.32
C ASP A 104 -41.94 -1.77 17.62
N LYS A 105 -42.70 -1.00 18.40
CA LYS A 105 -43.64 -0.02 17.86
C LYS A 105 -42.94 1.11 17.10
N ALA A 106 -41.76 1.54 17.53
CA ALA A 106 -40.98 2.54 16.80
C ALA A 106 -40.47 2.00 15.45
N MET A 107 -40.02 0.74 15.39
CA MET A 107 -39.60 0.09 14.15
C MET A 107 -40.75 -0.10 13.16
N ASP A 108 -41.96 -0.40 13.66
CA ASP A 108 -43.16 -0.50 12.83
C ASP A 108 -43.59 0.87 12.30
N LEU A 109 -43.53 1.93 13.12
CA LEU A 109 -43.83 3.31 12.70
C LEU A 109 -42.83 3.86 11.67
N LEU A 110 -41.58 3.42 11.75
CA LEU A 110 -40.52 3.77 10.79
C LEU A 110 -40.58 2.94 9.50
N ASP A 111 -41.54 2.02 9.39
CA ASP A 111 -41.75 1.13 8.25
C ASP A 111 -40.48 0.39 7.82
N LEU A 112 -39.72 -0.10 8.81
CA LEU A 112 -38.45 -0.78 8.56
C LEU A 112 -38.66 -2.18 7.95
N SER A 113 -37.80 -2.57 7.03
CA SER A 113 -37.71 -3.95 6.55
C SER A 113 -37.22 -4.91 7.64
N SER A 114 -37.42 -6.21 7.47
CA SER A 114 -36.96 -7.23 8.44
C SER A 114 -35.45 -7.13 8.72
N ILE A 115 -34.65 -6.84 7.68
CA ILE A 115 -33.20 -6.68 7.77
C ILE A 115 -32.85 -5.44 8.62
N GLU A 116 -33.48 -4.31 8.35
CA GLU A 116 -33.27 -3.07 9.10
C GLU A 116 -33.70 -3.21 10.56
N LYS A 117 -34.78 -3.96 10.84
CA LYS A 117 -35.22 -4.27 12.22
C LYS A 117 -34.18 -5.09 12.97
N GLU A 118 -33.61 -6.12 12.34
CA GLU A 118 -32.53 -6.92 12.95
C GLU A 118 -31.28 -6.09 13.22
N GLU A 119 -30.88 -5.23 12.28
CA GLU A 119 -29.77 -4.32 12.49
C GLU A 119 -30.03 -3.34 13.62
N MET A 120 -31.21 -2.72 13.66
CA MET A 120 -31.57 -1.74 14.68
C MET A 120 -31.54 -2.38 16.08
N LYS A 121 -32.05 -3.61 16.24
CA LYS A 121 -32.01 -4.33 17.53
C LYS A 121 -30.61 -4.42 18.11
N LYS A 122 -29.56 -4.60 17.30
CA LYS A 122 -28.16 -4.68 17.77
C LYS A 122 -27.71 -3.43 18.53
N TYR A 123 -28.27 -2.25 18.24
CA TYR A 123 -27.90 -0.98 18.88
C TYR A 123 -28.71 -0.66 20.14
N PHE A 124 -29.71 -1.48 20.48
CA PHE A 124 -30.61 -1.29 21.63
C PHE A 124 -30.56 -2.47 22.61
N GLN A 125 -29.77 -3.50 22.33
CA GLN A 125 -29.55 -4.68 23.18
C GLN A 125 -28.37 -4.52 24.17
N ALA A 126 -27.89 -3.30 24.40
CA ALA A 126 -26.83 -2.99 25.38
C ALA A 126 -27.42 -2.49 26.70
#